data_AF-A0A6G0EIZ4-F1
#
_entry.id   AF-A0A6G0EIZ4-F1
#
_cell.length_a   1.000
_cell.length_b   1.000
_cell.length_c   1.000
_cell.angle_alpha   90.00
_cell.angle_beta   90.00
_cell.angle_gamma   90.00
#
_symmetry.space_group_name_H-M   'P 1'
#
loop_
_entity.id
_entity.type
_entity.pdbx_description
1 polymer ?
#
loop_
_entity_poly.entity_id
_entity_poly.type
_entity_poly.pdbx_seq_one_letter_code
_entity_poly.pdbx_strand_id
1 'polypeptide(L)'
;MSSTAPLVVRFVHVLGVTLLVGGSVFVWNAIRTVGVGYDTVRFATHYEWLFWGTMAVMVVTGVGNLGSLGAPGPTTRWGTILTAKLGVVTVFVVGSFVRTLVVLTTRRRGVGRVIEDRFRQFYSATSLVLILVVALAEALAHG
;
A
#
# COMPACT_ATOMS: atom_id res chain seq x y z
N MET A 1 -1.13 -25.01 -21.37
CA MET A 1 -1.66 -24.05 -20.39
C MET A 1 -1.18 -22.68 -20.81
N SER A 2 -2.07 -21.71 -21.00
CA SER A 2 -1.76 -20.42 -21.64
C SER A 2 -0.78 -19.59 -20.80
N SER A 3 0.29 -19.09 -21.44
CA SER A 3 1.34 -18.24 -20.84
C SER A 3 0.84 -16.86 -20.39
N THR A 4 -0.43 -16.53 -20.65
CA THR A 4 -1.06 -15.24 -20.35
C THR A 4 -1.38 -15.05 -18.87
N ALA A 5 -1.78 -16.10 -18.14
CA ALA A 5 -2.13 -15.98 -16.72
C ALA A 5 -1.00 -15.42 -15.83
N PRO A 6 0.25 -15.94 -15.88
CA PRO A 6 1.34 -15.37 -15.08
C PRO A 6 1.74 -13.96 -15.52
N LEU A 7 1.61 -13.62 -16.81
CA LEU A 7 1.86 -12.26 -17.31
C LEU A 7 0.84 -11.25 -16.77
N VAL A 8 -0.44 -11.63 -16.74
CA VAL A 8 -1.51 -10.81 -16.16
C VAL A 8 -1.26 -10.56 -14.68
N VAL A 9 -0.88 -11.59 -13.91
CA VAL A 9 -0.56 -11.44 -12.48
C VAL A 9 0.60 -10.48 -12.28
N ARG A 10 1.68 -10.59 -13.07
CA ARG A 10 2.82 -9.67 -13.01
C ARG A 10 2.42 -8.24 -13.35
N PHE A 11 1.65 -8.06 -14.42
CA PHE A 11 1.14 -6.74 -14.81
C PHE A 11 0.30 -6.11 -13.71
N VAL A 12 -0.62 -6.89 -13.11
CA VAL A 12 -1.43 -6.44 -11.97
C VAL A 12 -0.54 -6.03 -10.79
N HIS A 13 0.53 -6.76 -10.51
CA HIS A 13 1.46 -6.40 -9.44
C HIS A 13 2.21 -5.10 -9.72
N VAL A 14 2.71 -4.91 -10.94
CA VAL A 14 3.40 -3.67 -11.34
C VAL A 14 2.44 -2.49 -11.27
N LEU A 15 1.24 -2.63 -11.81
CA LEU A 15 0.21 -1.59 -11.75
C LEU A 15 -0.18 -1.30 -10.29
N GLY A 16 -0.34 -2.33 -9.48
CA GLY A 16 -0.69 -2.20 -8.07
C GLY A 16 0.37 -1.46 -7.27
N VAL A 17 1.65 -1.82 -7.42
CA VAL A 17 2.77 -1.09 -6.80
C VAL A 17 2.79 0.37 -7.27
N THR A 18 2.58 0.61 -8.57
CA THR A 18 2.53 1.96 -9.15
C THR A 18 1.42 2.81 -8.52
N LEU A 19 0.22 2.26 -8.38
CA LEU A 19 -0.92 2.95 -7.77
C LEU A 19 -0.73 3.20 -6.27
N LEU A 20 -0.19 2.21 -5.54
CA LEU A 20 0.04 2.34 -4.10
C LEU A 20 1.14 3.37 -3.82
N VAL A 21 2.33 3.19 -4.41
CA VAL A 21 3.50 4.08 -4.21
C VAL A 21 3.20 5.43 -4.83
N GLY A 22 2.91 5.48 -6.13
CA GLY A 22 2.68 6.71 -6.87
C GLY A 22 1.49 7.49 -6.33
N GLY A 23 0.39 6.83 -6.00
CA GLY A 23 -0.76 7.48 -5.40
C GLY A 23 -0.47 8.06 -4.01
N SER A 24 0.30 7.35 -3.16
CA SER A 24 0.68 7.88 -1.84
C SER A 24 1.57 9.12 -1.95
N VAL A 25 2.54 9.08 -2.86
CA VAL A 25 3.48 10.19 -3.13
C VAL A 25 2.73 11.37 -3.73
N PHE A 26 1.80 11.10 -4.66
CA PHE A 26 0.97 12.12 -5.28
C PHE A 26 0.09 12.82 -4.25
N VAL A 27 -0.57 12.06 -3.35
CA VAL A 27 -1.39 12.64 -2.29
C VAL A 27 -0.55 13.46 -1.32
N TRP A 28 0.60 12.93 -0.89
CA TRP A 28 1.53 13.67 -0.05
C TRP A 28 1.98 14.99 -0.69
N ASN A 29 2.33 14.97 -1.99
CA ASN A 29 2.75 16.15 -2.72
C ASN A 29 1.60 17.16 -2.86
N ALA A 30 0.42 16.70 -3.27
CA ALA A 30 -0.76 17.56 -3.42
C ALA A 30 -1.12 18.27 -2.10
N ILE A 31 -1.07 17.57 -0.97
CA ILE A 31 -1.27 18.17 0.36
C ILE A 31 -0.23 19.24 0.66
N ARG A 32 1.03 19.06 0.22
CA ARG A 32 2.09 20.05 0.44
C ARG A 32 1.99 21.29 -0.44
N THR A 33 1.49 21.15 -1.68
CA THR A 33 1.59 22.20 -2.69
C THR A 33 0.31 23.00 -2.90
N VAL A 34 -0.86 22.40 -2.72
CA VAL A 34 -2.12 23.01 -3.21
C VAL A 34 -2.69 24.07 -2.25
N GLY A 35 -2.35 24.05 -0.95
CA GLY A 35 -2.71 25.12 -0.02
C GLY A 35 -4.22 25.30 0.23
N VAL A 36 -4.54 26.22 1.15
CA VAL A 36 -5.85 26.37 1.82
C VAL A 36 -6.99 26.67 0.81
N GLY A 37 -7.89 25.70 0.64
CA GLY A 37 -9.06 25.79 -0.25
C GLY A 37 -9.38 24.47 -0.96
N TYR A 38 -8.40 23.59 -1.11
CA TYR A 38 -8.61 22.22 -1.56
C TYR A 38 -9.24 21.39 -0.44
N ASP A 39 -10.30 20.63 -0.75
CA ASP A 39 -10.90 19.68 0.20
C ASP A 39 -9.99 18.45 0.33
N THR A 40 -8.89 18.64 1.04
CA THR A 40 -7.86 17.64 1.33
C THR A 40 -8.47 16.38 1.92
N VAL A 41 -9.51 16.50 2.75
CA VAL A 41 -10.18 15.37 3.39
C VAL A 41 -10.95 14.54 2.37
N ARG A 42 -11.70 15.20 1.46
CA ARG A 42 -12.40 14.50 0.38
C ARG A 42 -11.43 13.82 -0.56
N PHE A 43 -10.33 14.47 -0.91
CA PHE A 43 -9.32 13.88 -1.78
C PHE A 43 -8.62 12.67 -1.13
N ALA A 44 -8.17 12.81 0.12
CA ALA A 44 -7.65 11.70 0.93
C ALA A 44 -8.64 10.53 0.96
N THR A 45 -9.93 10.79 1.16
CA THR A 45 -10.99 9.76 1.16
C THR A 45 -11.08 9.00 -0.17
N HIS A 46 -10.96 9.67 -1.32
CA HIS A 46 -10.97 8.99 -2.63
C HIS A 46 -9.72 8.12 -2.80
N TYR A 47 -8.57 8.61 -2.36
CA TYR A 47 -7.36 7.81 -2.36
C TYR A 47 -7.47 6.58 -1.46
N GLU A 48 -8.10 6.66 -0.29
CA GLU A 48 -8.32 5.48 0.57
C GLU A 48 -9.10 4.38 -0.16
N TRP A 49 -10.13 4.74 -0.94
CA TRP A 49 -10.87 3.76 -1.76
C TRP A 49 -9.99 3.10 -2.81
N LEU A 50 -9.20 3.88 -3.54
CA LEU A 50 -8.26 3.36 -4.53
C LEU A 50 -7.22 2.45 -3.85
N PHE A 51 -6.64 2.90 -2.74
CA PHE A 51 -5.66 2.18 -1.95
C PHE A 51 -6.18 0.81 -1.51
N TRP A 52 -7.37 0.76 -0.89
CA TRP A 52 -7.95 -0.50 -0.42
C TRP A 52 -8.35 -1.43 -1.56
N GLY A 53 -8.91 -0.89 -2.66
CA GLY A 53 -9.21 -1.67 -3.86
C GLY A 53 -7.95 -2.30 -4.46
N THR A 54 -6.88 -1.51 -4.61
CA THR A 54 -5.59 -2.01 -5.10
C THR A 54 -4.97 -3.02 -4.14
N MET A 55 -4.96 -2.75 -2.83
CA MET A 55 -4.44 -3.68 -1.82
C MET A 55 -5.18 -5.02 -1.83
N ALA A 56 -6.51 -5.01 -1.95
CA ALA A 56 -7.30 -6.24 -2.02
C ALA A 56 -6.90 -7.08 -3.24
N VAL A 57 -6.77 -6.46 -4.42
CA VAL A 57 -6.32 -7.13 -5.64
C VAL A 57 -4.90 -7.70 -5.47
N MET A 58 -3.98 -6.93 -4.89
CA MET A 58 -2.60 -7.37 -4.62
C MET A 58 -2.55 -8.57 -3.69
N VAL A 59 -3.35 -8.57 -2.62
CA VAL A 59 -3.41 -9.69 -1.66
C VAL A 59 -4.02 -10.93 -2.30
N VAL A 60 -5.16 -10.81 -2.97
CA VAL A 60 -5.83 -11.96 -3.61
C VAL A 60 -4.92 -12.60 -4.67
N THR A 61 -4.32 -11.79 -5.53
CA THR A 61 -3.40 -12.30 -6.57
C THR A 61 -2.10 -12.84 -5.99
N GLY A 62 -1.58 -12.22 -4.92
CA GLY A 62 -0.41 -12.71 -4.19
C GLY A 62 -0.65 -14.07 -3.53
N VAL A 63 -1.75 -14.23 -2.79
CA VAL A 63 -2.13 -15.49 -2.15
C VAL A 63 -2.41 -16.58 -3.18
N GLY A 64 -3.13 -16.25 -4.26
CA GLY A 64 -3.37 -17.20 -5.36
C GLY A 64 -2.07 -17.72 -5.99
N ASN A 65 -1.08 -16.84 -6.17
CA ASN A 65 0.23 -17.20 -6.69
C ASN A 65 1.05 -18.05 -5.69
N LEU A 66 0.90 -17.82 -4.38
CA LEU A 66 1.51 -18.69 -3.36
C LEU A 66 0.89 -20.09 -3.35
N GLY A 67 -0.44 -20.16 -3.50
CA GLY A 67 -1.17 -21.42 -3.57
C GLY A 67 -0.79 -22.28 -4.79
N SER A 68 -0.54 -21.64 -5.95
CA SER A 68 -0.14 -22.35 -7.17
C SER A 68 1.31 -22.83 -7.16
N LEU A 69 2.22 -22.09 -6.50
CA LEU A 69 3.64 -22.44 -6.42
C LEU A 69 3.95 -23.46 -5.31
N GLY A 70 2.99 -23.75 -4.42
CA GLY A 70 3.19 -24.61 -3.25
C GLY A 70 4.01 -23.89 -2.18
N ALA A 71 3.34 -23.15 -1.30
CA ALA A 71 4.00 -22.43 -0.21
C ALA A 71 4.86 -23.38 0.66
N PRO A 72 6.09 -23.00 1.02
CA PRO A 72 6.98 -23.89 1.74
C PRO A 72 6.64 -23.88 3.23
N GLY A 73 7.16 -24.88 3.95
CA GLY A 73 7.16 -24.81 5.41
C GLY A 73 7.98 -23.60 5.91
N PRO A 74 7.54 -22.91 6.98
CA PRO A 74 8.17 -21.69 7.51
C PRO A 74 9.61 -21.91 8.01
N THR A 75 9.99 -23.18 8.25
CA THR A 75 11.33 -23.60 8.69
C THR A 75 12.36 -23.63 7.56
N THR A 76 11.94 -23.51 6.30
CA THR A 76 12.86 -23.39 5.16
C THR A 76 13.32 -21.94 5.00
N ARG A 77 14.52 -21.71 4.41
CA ARG A 77 15.00 -20.35 4.11
C ARG A 77 13.98 -19.55 3.28
N TRP A 78 13.36 -20.19 2.29
CA TRP A 78 12.30 -19.58 1.47
C TRP A 78 11.05 -19.26 2.30
N GLY A 79 10.63 -20.16 3.17
CA GLY A 79 9.51 -19.96 4.09
C GLY A 79 9.74 -18.83 5.07
N THR A 80 10.93 -18.72 5.65
CA THR A 80 11.28 -17.61 6.54
C THR A 80 11.21 -16.26 5.82
N ILE A 81 11.74 -16.16 4.60
CA ILE A 81 11.67 -14.94 3.78
C ILE A 81 10.21 -14.59 3.45
N LEU A 82 9.41 -15.59 3.07
CA LEU A 82 7.99 -15.41 2.79
C LEU A 82 7.22 -14.92 4.03
N THR A 83 7.43 -15.56 5.18
CA THR A 83 6.82 -15.17 6.46
C THR A 83 7.20 -13.76 6.86
N ALA A 84 8.48 -13.38 6.71
CA ALA A 84 8.92 -12.01 6.97
C ALA A 84 8.21 -11.00 6.05
N LYS A 85 8.11 -11.30 4.75
CA LYS A 85 7.38 -10.46 3.78
C LYS A 85 5.91 -10.30 4.16
N LEU A 86 5.24 -11.39 4.52
CA LEU A 86 3.84 -11.35 4.97
C LEU A 86 3.67 -10.57 6.28
N GLY A 87 4.60 -10.70 7.22
CA GLY A 87 4.62 -9.93 8.46
C GLY A 87 4.73 -8.42 8.19
N VAL A 88 5.66 -8.01 7.33
CA VAL A 88 5.82 -6.61 6.91
C VAL A 88 4.56 -6.08 6.23
N VAL A 89 3.97 -6.84 5.29
CA VAL A 89 2.71 -6.46 4.64
C VAL A 89 1.58 -6.33 5.65
N THR A 90 1.50 -7.23 6.63
CA THR A 90 0.46 -7.20 7.68
C THR A 90 0.59 -5.95 8.54
N VAL A 91 1.79 -5.64 9.03
CA VAL A 91 2.06 -4.42 9.80
C VAL A 91 1.70 -3.17 8.99
N PHE A 92 2.07 -3.15 7.71
CA PHE A 92 1.73 -2.06 6.80
C PHE A 92 0.22 -1.89 6.60
N VAL A 93 -0.52 -2.98 6.41
CA VAL A 93 -1.98 -2.98 6.25
C VAL A 93 -2.67 -2.47 7.51
N VAL A 94 -2.25 -2.94 8.69
CA VAL A 94 -2.78 -2.48 9.97
C VAL A 94 -2.49 -0.99 10.18
N GLY A 95 -1.27 -0.54 9.91
CA GLY A 95 -0.92 0.89 9.97
C GLY A 95 -1.74 1.74 9.00
N SER A 96 -1.97 1.24 7.79
CA SER A 96 -2.82 1.90 6.79
C SER A 96 -4.28 1.97 7.23
N PHE A 97 -4.78 0.97 7.96
CA PHE A 97 -6.12 0.99 8.54
C PHE A 97 -6.27 2.12 9.56
N VAL A 98 -5.27 2.32 10.43
CA VAL A 98 -5.26 3.47 11.36
C VAL A 98 -5.33 4.79 10.61
N ARG A 99 -4.55 4.96 9.52
CA ARG A 99 -4.63 6.14 8.65
C ARG A 99 -6.04 6.33 8.09
N THR A 100 -6.66 5.29 7.55
CA THR A 100 -8.03 5.36 7.00
C THR A 100 -9.05 5.78 8.07
N LEU A 101 -8.96 5.25 9.30
CA LEU A 101 -9.84 5.65 10.40
C LEU A 101 -9.70 7.14 10.74
N VAL A 102 -8.47 7.66 10.73
CA VAL A 102 -8.20 9.09 10.97
C VAL A 102 -8.82 9.95 9.86
N VAL A 103 -8.69 9.55 8.58
CA VAL A 103 -9.33 10.24 7.44
C VAL A 103 -10.85 10.25 7.57
N LEU A 104 -11.46 9.08 7.82
CA LEU A 104 -12.92 8.96 7.94
C LEU A 104 -13.48 9.72 9.15
N THR A 105 -12.78 9.69 10.29
CA THR A 105 -13.16 10.43 11.49
C THR A 105 -13.08 11.93 11.25
N THR A 106 -12.04 12.40 10.56
CA THR A 106 -11.89 13.81 10.17
C THR A 106 -13.02 14.24 9.25
N ARG A 107 -13.34 13.45 8.23
CA ARG A 107 -14.43 13.72 7.30
C ARG A 107 -15.78 13.90 8.00
N ARG A 108 -16.04 13.09 9.04
CA ARG A 108 -17.27 13.17 9.83
C ARG A 108 -17.31 14.39 10.75
N ARG A 109 -16.16 14.82 11.29
CA ARG A 109 -16.10 15.88 12.31
C ARG A 109 -15.83 17.28 11.76
N GLY A 110 -15.38 17.42 10.51
CA GLY A 110 -15.18 18.73 9.86
C GLY A 110 -14.14 19.61 10.57
N VAL A 111 -12.94 19.09 10.80
CA VAL A 111 -11.92 19.73 11.66
C VAL A 111 -10.75 20.30 10.81
N GLY A 112 -10.24 21.48 11.20
CA GLY A 112 -9.33 22.33 10.39
C GLY A 112 -7.81 22.03 10.42
N ARG A 113 -6.99 23.07 10.11
CA ARG A 113 -5.54 23.04 9.75
C ARG A 113 -4.61 22.07 10.52
N VAL A 114 -4.81 21.84 11.83
CA VAL A 114 -4.00 20.89 12.63
C VAL A 114 -4.02 19.46 12.05
N ILE A 115 -5.05 19.12 11.27
CA ILE A 115 -5.19 17.81 10.65
C ILE A 115 -4.42 17.69 9.33
N GLU A 116 -4.18 18.81 8.65
CA GLU A 116 -3.43 18.83 7.40
C GLU A 116 -1.97 18.38 7.61
N ASP A 117 -1.34 18.84 8.70
CA ASP A 117 -0.01 18.39 9.11
C ASP A 117 0.02 16.89 9.44
N ARG A 118 -1.01 16.37 10.11
CA ARG A 118 -1.13 14.93 10.41
C ARG A 118 -1.30 14.10 9.15
N PHE A 119 -2.14 14.54 8.22
CA PHE A 119 -2.30 13.85 6.94
C PHE A 119 -1.00 13.84 6.16
N ARG A 120 -0.28 14.97 6.11
CA ARG A 120 1.04 15.05 5.49
C ARG A 120 1.99 14.00 6.08
N GLN A 121 2.04 13.87 7.41
CA GLN A 121 2.86 12.86 8.10
C GLN A 121 2.45 11.43 7.74
N PHE A 122 1.15 11.12 7.78
CA PHE A 122 0.67 9.78 7.46
C PHE A 122 0.95 9.38 6.01
N TYR A 123 0.73 10.29 5.06
CA TYR A 123 0.98 10.00 3.64
C TYR A 123 2.48 9.93 3.34
N SER A 124 3.31 10.79 3.94
CA SER A 124 4.78 10.65 3.82
C SER A 124 5.29 9.34 4.42
N ALA A 125 4.79 8.95 5.59
CA ALA A 125 5.16 7.69 6.22
C ALA A 125 4.72 6.50 5.36
N THR A 126 3.50 6.54 4.80
CA THR A 126 3.02 5.51 3.87
C THR A 126 3.94 5.40 2.66
N SER A 127 4.30 6.52 2.03
CA SER A 127 5.19 6.53 0.86
C SER A 127 6.56 5.95 1.18
N LEU A 128 7.17 6.37 2.28
CA LEU A 128 8.46 5.85 2.72
C LEU A 128 8.41 4.35 2.99
N VAL A 129 7.38 3.89 3.72
CA VAL A 129 7.22 2.45 4.00
C VAL A 129 7.01 1.66 2.71
N LEU A 130 6.17 2.15 1.78
CA LEU A 130 5.97 1.47 0.50
C LEU A 130 7.26 1.39 -0.32
N ILE A 131 8.05 2.47 -0.40
CA ILE A 131 9.35 2.48 -1.07
C ILE A 131 10.29 1.47 -0.41
N LEU A 132 10.37 1.46 0.92
CA LEU A 132 11.20 0.51 1.68
C LEU A 132 10.75 -0.94 1.46
N VAL A 133 9.44 -1.19 1.40
CA VAL A 133 8.89 -2.52 1.12
C VAL A 133 9.26 -2.99 -0.29
N VAL A 134 9.21 -2.10 -1.29
CA VAL A 134 9.62 -2.40 -2.66
C VAL A 134 11.12 -2.68 -2.73
N ALA A 135 11.94 -1.81 -2.13
CA ALA A 135 13.40 -1.99 -2.08
C ALA A 135 13.81 -3.27 -1.34
N LEU A 136 13.15 -3.59 -0.23
CA LEU A 136 13.36 -4.84 0.51
C LEU A 136 12.93 -6.05 -0.34
N ALA A 137 11.82 -5.95 -1.07
CA ALA A 137 11.38 -7.02 -1.96
C ALA A 137 12.37 -7.27 -3.10
N GLU A 138 13.00 -6.23 -3.64
CA GLU A 138 14.06 -6.33 -4.64
C GLU A 138 15.34 -6.94 -4.05
N ALA A 139 15.81 -6.45 -2.90
CA ALA A 139 16.98 -6.99 -2.21
C ALA A 139 16.82 -8.49 -1.91
N LEU A 140 15.66 -8.90 -1.42
CA LEU A 140 15.35 -10.32 -1.16
C LEU A 140 15.25 -11.17 -2.44
N ALA A 141 14.95 -10.57 -3.59
CA ALA A 141 14.91 -11.27 -4.87
C ALA A 141 16.31 -11.51 -5.45
N HIS A 142 17.28 -10.67 -5.10
CA HIS A 142 18.65 -10.75 -5.62
C HIS A 142 19.65 -11.42 -4.67
N GLY A 143 19.29 -11.62 -3.40
CA GLY A 143 20.07 -12.39 -2.44
C GLY A 143 21.01 -11.56 -1.59
#